data_AF-A0AA35XLJ4-F1
#
_entry.id   AF-A0AA35XLJ4-F1
#
_cell.length_a   1.000
_cell.length_b   1.000
_cell.length_c   1.000
_cell.angle_alpha   90.00
_cell.angle_beta   90.00
_cell.angle_gamma   90.00
#
_symmetry.space_group_name_H-M   'P 1'
#
loop_
_entity.id
_entity.type
_entity.pdbx_description
1 polymer ?
#
loop_
_entity_poly.entity_id
_entity_poly.type
_entity_poly.pdbx_seq_one_letter_code
_entity_poly.pdbx_strand_id
1 'polypeptide(L)'
;MSKDKKTLEGVAKYLRFNVRTKAAVLKREKVEYFTGSAAVDTLMKSKWAVVAGEASEGETKKPKKHEEGSEVEFHTRADAVSFCNYLIDLQYMLRVNKVEVKASTDTTDTGDDEATQPSKSVEQESDQPKKPAKTKVKGEEAKKKKKRYRLEIHQKQQFRDSDDLYIWKYNPPSTSTYVIGFVVVLGAVAWTLQPLWPASTRVAMWYVAMAAACVIGVLLVLLVLRWFLFGIVVVATLGKVHFWVFPNLNEEKYGFVDSFKPIYSIERSGDS
;
A
#
# COMPACT_ATOMS: atom_id res chain seq x y z
N MET A 1 -0.75 -36.34 -5.05
CA MET A 1 0.15 -35.25 -4.63
C MET A 1 -0.50 -34.45 -3.51
N SER A 2 -0.21 -34.80 -2.25
CA SER A 2 -0.59 -33.97 -1.10
C SER A 2 0.54 -32.96 -0.86
N LYS A 3 0.62 -31.91 -1.68
CA LYS A 3 1.70 -30.92 -1.61
C LYS A 3 1.68 -30.25 -0.22
N ASP A 4 2.79 -30.35 0.50
CA ASP A 4 2.91 -29.82 1.86
C ASP A 4 2.48 -28.35 1.96
N LYS A 5 1.55 -28.03 2.87
CA LYS A 5 1.02 -26.67 3.02
C LYS A 5 2.13 -25.62 3.23
N LYS A 6 3.20 -25.98 3.95
CA LYS A 6 4.37 -25.11 4.16
C LYS A 6 5.14 -24.83 2.87
N THR A 7 5.30 -25.81 1.99
CA THR A 7 6.01 -25.61 0.71
C THR A 7 5.16 -24.77 -0.23
N LEU A 8 3.86 -25.06 -0.30
CA LEU A 8 2.87 -24.28 -1.05
C LEU A 8 2.89 -22.79 -0.66
N GLU A 9 2.78 -22.48 0.65
CA GLU A 9 2.86 -21.11 1.16
C GLU A 9 4.23 -20.47 0.88
N GLY A 10 5.32 -21.23 0.97
CA GLY A 10 6.67 -20.78 0.60
C GLY A 10 6.80 -20.38 -0.87
N VAL A 11 6.29 -21.19 -1.80
CA VAL A 11 6.27 -20.91 -3.24
C VAL A 11 5.34 -19.73 -3.55
N ALA A 12 4.14 -19.70 -2.96
CA ALA A 12 3.20 -18.59 -3.13
C ALA A 12 3.76 -17.26 -2.61
N LYS A 13 4.45 -17.27 -1.46
CA LYS A 13 5.17 -16.11 -0.92
C LYS A 13 6.28 -15.66 -1.85
N TYR A 14 7.09 -16.57 -2.37
CA TYR A 14 8.14 -16.25 -3.35
C TYR A 14 7.55 -15.60 -4.62
N LEU A 15 6.45 -16.13 -5.16
CA LEU A 15 5.79 -15.55 -6.32
C LEU A 15 5.20 -14.16 -6.03
N ARG A 16 4.57 -13.97 -4.86
CA ARG A 16 3.97 -12.70 -4.45
C ARG A 16 4.98 -11.53 -4.42
N PHE A 17 6.24 -11.81 -4.08
CA PHE A 17 7.29 -10.80 -3.96
C PHE A 17 8.21 -10.69 -5.18
N ASN A 18 8.38 -11.75 -5.99
CA ASN A 18 9.32 -11.74 -7.12
C ASN A 18 8.66 -11.59 -8.50
N VAL A 19 7.35 -11.83 -8.63
CA VAL A 19 6.64 -11.58 -9.89
C VAL A 19 6.42 -10.08 -10.07
N ARG A 20 6.75 -9.55 -11.25
CA ARG A 20 6.51 -8.13 -11.59
C ARG A 20 5.01 -7.82 -11.59
N THR A 21 4.54 -7.12 -10.57
CA THR A 21 3.14 -6.65 -10.46
C THR A 21 2.95 -5.25 -11.02
N LYS A 22 1.69 -4.90 -11.32
CA LYS A 22 1.24 -3.56 -11.72
C LYS A 22 -0.02 -3.22 -10.92
N ALA A 23 -0.18 -1.96 -10.54
CA ALA A 23 -1.40 -1.50 -9.86
C ALA A 23 -2.57 -1.34 -10.84
N ALA A 24 -3.76 -1.75 -10.41
CA ALA A 24 -5.04 -1.51 -11.06
C ALA A 24 -6.16 -1.37 -10.02
N VAL A 25 -7.40 -1.20 -10.49
CA VAL A 25 -8.59 -1.15 -9.64
C VAL A 25 -9.54 -2.29 -10.01
N LEU A 26 -9.91 -3.10 -9.01
CA LEU A 26 -10.94 -4.14 -9.08
C LEU A 26 -12.02 -3.78 -8.06
N LYS A 27 -13.29 -3.67 -8.47
CA LYS A 27 -14.43 -3.39 -7.57
C LYS A 27 -14.22 -2.21 -6.57
N ARG A 28 -13.55 -1.13 -7.02
CA ARG A 28 -13.13 0.05 -6.23
C ARG A 28 -11.90 -0.15 -5.31
N GLU A 29 -11.40 -1.36 -5.13
CA GLU A 29 -10.17 -1.66 -4.39
C GLU A 29 -8.91 -1.52 -5.29
N LYS A 30 -7.82 -0.97 -4.74
CA LYS A 30 -6.50 -0.92 -5.41
C LYS A 30 -5.84 -2.30 -5.30
N VAL A 31 -5.66 -3.00 -6.41
CA VAL A 31 -5.10 -4.36 -6.46
C VAL A 31 -3.87 -4.44 -7.35
N GLU A 32 -2.97 -5.36 -7.00
CA GLU A 32 -1.81 -5.72 -7.82
C GLU A 32 -2.15 -6.88 -8.75
N TYR A 33 -1.94 -6.68 -10.06
CA TYR A 33 -2.08 -7.72 -11.08
C TYR A 33 -0.74 -8.07 -11.73
N PHE A 34 -0.66 -9.29 -12.24
CA PHE A 34 0.50 -9.83 -12.96
C PHE A 34 0.03 -10.63 -14.20
N THR A 35 0.99 -11.01 -15.04
CA THR A 35 0.75 -11.79 -16.26
C THR A 35 1.10 -13.27 -16.03
N GLY A 36 0.31 -14.20 -16.58
CA GLY A 36 0.52 -15.65 -16.43
C GLY A 36 1.93 -16.09 -16.83
N SER A 37 2.38 -15.70 -18.02
CA SER A 37 3.74 -15.96 -18.53
C SER A 37 4.84 -15.51 -17.57
N ALA A 38 4.72 -14.30 -17.01
CA ALA A 38 5.68 -13.76 -16.05
C ALA A 38 5.73 -14.54 -14.72
N ALA A 39 4.62 -15.15 -14.29
CA ALA A 39 4.60 -16.02 -13.12
C ALA A 39 5.28 -17.38 -13.39
N VAL A 40 5.05 -17.99 -14.56
CA VAL A 40 5.75 -19.23 -14.97
C VAL A 40 7.25 -18.98 -15.12
N ASP A 41 7.66 -17.89 -15.76
CA ASP A 41 9.07 -17.52 -15.88
C ASP A 41 9.76 -17.30 -14.52
N THR A 42 9.01 -16.83 -13.53
CA THR A 42 9.51 -16.63 -12.16
C THR A 42 9.60 -17.95 -11.40
N LEU A 43 8.69 -18.90 -11.63
CA LEU A 43 8.78 -20.28 -11.14
C LEU A 43 9.98 -21.02 -11.75
N MET A 44 10.16 -20.95 -13.07
CA MET A 44 11.27 -21.62 -13.78
C MET A 44 12.66 -21.07 -13.41
N LYS A 45 12.74 -19.90 -12.77
CA LYS A 45 13.98 -19.30 -12.22
C LYS A 45 14.14 -19.53 -10.71
N SER A 46 13.18 -20.18 -10.07
CA SER A 46 13.15 -20.36 -8.61
C SER A 46 13.95 -21.58 -8.18
N LYS A 47 14.20 -21.69 -6.86
CA LYS A 47 14.85 -22.86 -6.23
C LYS A 47 14.07 -24.18 -6.35
N TRP A 48 12.88 -24.15 -6.94
CA TRP A 48 12.02 -25.32 -7.16
C TRP A 48 12.01 -25.79 -8.63
N ALA A 49 12.72 -25.11 -9.53
CA ALA A 49 12.85 -25.54 -10.92
C ALA A 49 14.06 -26.47 -11.08
N VAL A 50 13.83 -27.68 -11.58
CA VAL A 50 14.88 -28.62 -11.92
C VAL A 50 15.23 -28.40 -13.39
N VAL A 51 16.41 -27.84 -13.65
CA VAL A 51 16.88 -27.64 -15.02
C VAL A 51 17.22 -29.00 -15.61
N ALA A 52 16.65 -29.32 -16.77
CA ALA A 52 16.81 -30.60 -17.48
C ALA A 52 18.22 -30.84 -18.07
N GLY A 53 19.27 -30.35 -17.41
CA GLY A 53 20.69 -30.59 -17.68
C GLY A 53 21.45 -31.22 -16.51
N GLU A 54 20.83 -31.38 -15.32
CA GLU A 54 21.44 -32.06 -14.16
C GLU A 54 21.04 -33.55 -14.07
N ALA A 55 20.77 -34.17 -15.23
CA ALA A 55 20.29 -35.56 -15.32
C ALA A 55 21.01 -36.37 -16.42
N SER A 56 22.34 -36.29 -16.49
CA SER A 56 23.19 -37.36 -17.06
C SER A 56 24.64 -37.24 -16.58
N GLU A 57 25.17 -38.36 -16.08
CA GLU A 57 26.59 -38.74 -15.95
C GLU A 57 27.64 -37.74 -15.41
N GLY A 58 28.21 -38.10 -14.24
CA GLY A 58 29.63 -37.86 -13.95
C GLY A 58 30.00 -36.72 -12.98
N GLU A 59 30.76 -37.08 -11.95
CA GLU A 59 31.68 -36.20 -11.19
C GLU A 59 31.11 -35.07 -10.30
N THR A 60 30.54 -35.50 -9.18
CA THR A 60 30.94 -35.05 -7.82
C THR A 60 31.27 -33.56 -7.59
N LYS A 61 30.25 -32.69 -7.50
CA LYS A 61 30.37 -31.40 -6.76
C LYS A 61 29.29 -31.25 -5.68
N LYS A 62 29.78 -31.16 -4.44
CA LYS A 62 29.10 -31.10 -3.13
C LYS A 62 27.59 -30.71 -3.11
N PRO A 63 26.75 -31.44 -2.36
CA PRO A 63 25.34 -31.11 -2.23
C PRO A 63 25.15 -29.78 -1.49
N LYS A 64 24.39 -28.86 -2.09
CA LYS A 64 23.86 -27.68 -1.37
C LYS A 64 22.72 -28.13 -0.46
N LYS A 65 23.10 -28.54 0.75
CA LYS A 65 22.28 -28.74 1.96
C LYS A 65 20.76 -28.76 1.70
N HIS A 66 20.23 -29.96 1.47
CA HIS A 66 18.78 -30.20 1.38
C HIS A 66 18.09 -29.71 2.65
N GLU A 67 16.99 -28.96 2.49
CA GLU A 67 15.95 -28.86 3.52
C GLU A 67 14.93 -29.97 3.23
N GLU A 68 14.79 -30.92 4.15
CA GLU A 68 13.81 -32.01 4.05
C GLU A 68 12.39 -31.42 3.88
N GLY A 69 11.72 -31.79 2.77
CA GLY A 69 10.34 -31.42 2.50
C GLY A 69 10.05 -30.80 1.13
N SER A 70 11.03 -30.58 0.25
CA SER A 70 10.78 -30.01 -1.09
C SER A 70 10.18 -31.00 -2.10
N GLU A 71 8.98 -31.54 -1.86
CA GLU A 71 8.24 -32.41 -2.81
C GLU A 71 7.78 -31.70 -4.11
N VAL A 72 7.93 -30.38 -4.19
CA VAL A 72 7.52 -29.60 -5.37
C VAL A 72 8.74 -29.26 -6.21
N GLU A 73 9.03 -30.14 -7.16
CA GLU A 73 9.98 -29.93 -8.24
C GLU A 73 9.23 -29.61 -9.55
N PHE A 74 9.70 -28.61 -10.28
CA PHE A 74 9.19 -28.24 -11.60
C PHE A 74 10.19 -28.66 -12.67
N HIS A 75 9.93 -29.80 -13.33
CA HIS A 75 10.75 -30.26 -14.46
C HIS A 75 10.35 -29.55 -15.76
N THR A 76 9.06 -29.24 -15.93
CA THR A 76 8.53 -28.59 -17.13
C THR A 76 7.69 -27.34 -16.81
N ARG A 77 7.50 -26.47 -17.81
CA ARG A 77 6.54 -25.35 -17.72
C ARG A 77 5.10 -25.84 -17.50
N ALA A 78 4.77 -27.06 -17.95
CA ALA A 78 3.45 -27.65 -17.73
C ALA A 78 3.22 -27.99 -16.25
N ASP A 79 4.25 -28.44 -15.53
CA ASP A 79 4.18 -28.71 -14.09
C ASP A 79 3.95 -27.42 -13.30
N ALA A 80 4.66 -26.34 -13.67
CA ALA A 80 4.44 -25.01 -13.13
C ALA A 80 3.01 -24.50 -13.39
N VAL A 81 2.47 -24.70 -14.60
CA VAL A 81 1.07 -24.38 -14.93
C VAL A 81 0.09 -25.20 -14.10
N SER A 82 0.34 -26.50 -13.88
CA SER A 82 -0.52 -27.36 -13.05
C SER A 82 -0.56 -26.90 -11.59
N PHE A 83 0.59 -26.45 -11.06
CA PHE A 83 0.70 -25.90 -9.71
C PHE A 83 0.04 -24.54 -9.57
N CYS A 84 0.14 -23.66 -10.57
CA CYS A 84 -0.59 -22.40 -10.59
C CYS A 84 -2.12 -22.60 -10.70
N ASN A 85 -2.60 -23.64 -11.40
CA ASN A 85 -4.02 -24.03 -11.37
C ASN A 85 -4.42 -24.43 -9.94
N TYR A 86 -3.64 -25.27 -9.26
CA TYR A 86 -3.89 -25.64 -7.86
C TYR A 86 -3.92 -24.42 -6.90
N LEU A 87 -3.09 -23.39 -7.14
CA LEU A 87 -3.16 -22.12 -6.39
C LEU A 87 -4.42 -21.29 -6.69
N ILE A 88 -5.02 -21.40 -7.88
CA ILE A 88 -6.32 -20.79 -8.20
C ILE A 88 -7.45 -21.53 -7.46
N ASP A 89 -7.41 -22.86 -7.46
CA ASP A 89 -8.40 -23.70 -6.77
C ASP A 89 -8.41 -23.40 -5.26
N LEU A 90 -7.22 -23.23 -4.66
CA LEU A 90 -7.03 -22.79 -3.28
C LEU A 90 -7.29 -21.29 -3.04
N GLN A 91 -7.70 -20.53 -4.06
CA GLN A 91 -8.03 -19.10 -3.98
C GLN A 91 -6.86 -18.18 -3.55
N TYR A 92 -5.61 -18.59 -3.80
CA TYR A 92 -4.42 -17.74 -3.57
C TYR A 92 -4.27 -16.66 -4.64
N MET A 93 -4.72 -16.95 -5.86
CA MET A 93 -4.77 -16.02 -7.00
C MET A 93 -6.08 -16.16 -7.76
N LEU A 94 -6.47 -15.13 -8.52
CA LEU A 94 -7.67 -15.13 -9.37
C LEU A 94 -7.34 -14.62 -10.77
N ARG A 95 -7.87 -15.27 -11.81
CA ARG A 95 -7.83 -14.77 -13.19
C ARG A 95 -8.78 -13.58 -13.34
N VAL A 96 -8.30 -12.53 -14.00
CA VAL A 96 -9.06 -11.30 -14.28
C VAL A 96 -8.99 -10.93 -15.76
N ASN A 97 -10.04 -10.27 -16.23
CA ASN A 97 -10.09 -9.60 -17.52
C ASN A 97 -9.85 -8.10 -17.36
N LYS A 98 -9.22 -7.51 -18.38
CA LYS A 98 -9.04 -6.06 -18.50
C LYS A 98 -10.15 -5.49 -19.37
N VAL A 99 -11.11 -4.81 -18.75
CA VAL A 99 -12.26 -4.22 -19.44
C VAL A 99 -12.00 -2.74 -19.69
N GLU A 100 -12.25 -2.28 -20.92
CA GLU A 100 -12.16 -0.85 -21.27
C GLU A 100 -13.39 -0.12 -20.71
N VAL A 101 -13.19 0.84 -19.80
CA VAL A 101 -14.28 1.72 -19.36
C VAL A 101 -14.46 2.81 -20.41
N LYS A 102 -15.54 2.72 -21.18
CA LYS A 102 -16.00 3.83 -22.03
C LYS A 102 -16.39 5.00 -21.12
N ALA A 103 -15.92 6.20 -21.45
CA ALA A 103 -16.07 7.39 -20.60
C ALA A 103 -17.45 8.06 -20.77
N SER A 104 -18.52 7.28 -20.81
CA SER A 104 -19.88 7.75 -21.10
C SER A 104 -20.92 6.90 -20.38
N THR A 105 -21.70 7.56 -19.52
CA THR A 105 -22.96 7.11 -18.92
C THR A 105 -22.84 5.98 -17.88
N ASP A 106 -22.70 6.36 -16.61
CA ASP A 106 -23.67 6.00 -15.56
C ASP A 106 -23.48 6.85 -14.30
N THR A 107 -24.42 7.76 -14.07
CA THR A 107 -24.96 8.10 -12.73
C THR A 107 -25.46 6.81 -12.05
N THR A 108 -25.30 6.53 -10.77
CA THR A 108 -25.00 7.36 -9.58
C THR A 108 -24.44 6.42 -8.50
N ASP A 109 -23.37 6.78 -7.79
CA ASP A 109 -23.41 6.87 -6.33
C ASP A 109 -22.18 7.61 -5.77
N THR A 110 -22.42 8.28 -4.64
CA THR A 110 -21.55 9.09 -3.77
C THR A 110 -20.11 8.62 -3.49
N GLY A 111 -19.24 9.59 -3.18
CA GLY A 111 -18.03 9.37 -2.36
C GLY A 111 -16.69 9.75 -3.02
N ASP A 112 -16.24 10.97 -2.75
CA ASP A 112 -14.85 11.42 -2.65
C ASP A 112 -13.85 11.22 -3.82
N ASP A 113 -13.63 12.31 -4.56
CA ASP A 113 -12.39 12.56 -5.29
C ASP A 113 -11.23 12.83 -4.32
N GLU A 114 -10.37 11.84 -4.07
CA GLU A 114 -8.99 12.11 -3.63
C GLU A 114 -8.00 11.85 -4.77
N ALA A 115 -7.48 12.94 -5.32
CA ALA A 115 -6.57 12.93 -6.46
C ALA A 115 -5.12 12.57 -6.07
N THR A 116 -4.85 11.31 -5.75
CA THR A 116 -3.45 10.84 -5.57
C THR A 116 -2.74 10.76 -6.92
N GLN A 117 -1.94 11.77 -7.25
CA GLN A 117 -0.95 11.67 -8.33
C GLN A 117 0.14 10.65 -7.92
N PRO A 118 0.60 9.75 -8.80
CA PRO A 118 1.76 8.91 -8.51
C PRO A 118 3.03 9.77 -8.48
N SER A 119 3.75 9.69 -7.37
CA SER A 119 5.08 10.30 -7.21
C SER A 119 6.08 9.78 -8.24
N LYS A 120 6.97 10.67 -8.69
CA LYS A 120 8.21 10.27 -9.36
C LYS A 120 9.13 9.60 -8.34
N SER A 121 9.66 8.43 -8.66
CA SER A 121 10.97 7.98 -8.20
C SER A 121 11.98 8.08 -9.35
N VAL A 122 13.25 8.24 -8.99
CA VAL A 122 14.35 8.72 -9.82
C VAL A 122 15.12 7.55 -10.43
N GLU A 123 15.68 7.75 -11.63
CA GLU A 123 16.99 7.18 -11.97
C GLU A 123 17.75 8.11 -12.95
N GLN A 124 19.07 8.22 -12.74
CA GLN A 124 20.06 8.86 -13.61
C GLN A 124 20.31 7.91 -14.82
N GLU A 125 20.94 8.28 -15.94
CA GLU A 125 22.27 8.89 -16.07
C GLU A 125 22.51 9.55 -17.46
N SER A 126 23.75 9.97 -17.72
CA SER A 126 24.30 10.65 -18.92
C SER A 126 24.18 9.82 -20.23
N ASP A 127 24.40 10.34 -21.45
CA ASP A 127 25.36 11.38 -21.87
C ASP A 127 24.98 12.12 -23.18
N GLN A 128 25.69 13.21 -23.51
CA GLN A 128 25.61 13.99 -24.75
C GLN A 128 26.66 13.50 -25.80
N PRO A 129 26.70 13.98 -27.08
CA PRO A 129 25.97 15.08 -27.74
C PRO A 129 25.25 14.61 -29.06
N LYS A 130 24.88 15.37 -30.10
CA LYS A 130 24.98 16.81 -30.47
C LYS A 130 23.77 17.29 -31.34
N LYS A 131 24.00 17.78 -32.57
CA LYS A 131 23.07 18.46 -33.52
C LYS A 131 23.67 18.44 -34.94
N PRO A 132 22.94 18.73 -36.05
CA PRO A 132 21.74 19.61 -36.20
C PRO A 132 20.46 18.81 -36.62
N ALA A 133 19.35 19.32 -37.20
CA ALA A 133 19.09 20.57 -37.93
C ALA A 133 17.62 21.11 -37.84
N LYS A 134 16.95 21.34 -38.99
CA LYS A 134 15.66 22.02 -39.22
C LYS A 134 14.76 21.14 -40.11
N THR A 135 13.45 21.01 -39.90
CA THR A 135 12.43 21.95 -40.43
C THR A 135 11.04 21.63 -39.84
N LYS A 136 10.17 22.65 -39.73
CA LYS A 136 8.79 22.56 -39.19
C LYS A 136 7.84 21.81 -40.13
N VAL A 137 6.98 20.93 -39.59
CA VAL A 137 5.57 20.82 -40.00
C VAL A 137 4.70 20.66 -38.75
N LYS A 138 3.54 21.32 -38.76
CA LYS A 138 2.55 21.40 -37.69
C LYS A 138 1.48 20.33 -37.94
N GLY A 139 1.29 19.37 -37.03
CA GLY A 139 0.33 18.27 -37.17
C GLY A 139 -0.20 17.82 -35.82
N GLU A 140 -1.52 17.66 -35.74
CA GLU A 140 -2.33 17.47 -34.53
C GLU A 140 -1.76 16.51 -33.47
N GLU A 141 -1.47 17.05 -32.28
CA GLU A 141 -1.45 16.25 -31.06
C GLU A 141 -2.88 15.80 -30.71
N ALA A 142 -3.31 14.72 -31.34
CA ALA A 142 -4.44 13.94 -30.88
C ALA A 142 -4.11 13.43 -29.46
N LYS A 143 -4.55 14.19 -28.44
CA LYS A 143 -4.48 13.80 -27.03
C LYS A 143 -5.06 12.40 -26.89
N LYS A 144 -4.19 11.38 -26.81
CA LYS A 144 -4.57 9.98 -26.57
C LYS A 144 -5.31 9.94 -25.24
N LYS A 145 -6.65 10.02 -25.30
CA LYS A 145 -7.53 9.92 -24.13
C LYS A 145 -7.11 8.66 -23.41
N LYS A 146 -6.50 8.79 -22.22
CA LYS A 146 -5.98 7.66 -21.44
C LYS A 146 -7.18 6.76 -21.14
N LYS A 147 -7.36 5.70 -21.93
CA LYS A 147 -8.43 4.71 -21.73
C LYS A 147 -8.31 4.21 -20.30
N ARG A 148 -9.34 4.46 -19.48
CA ARG A 148 -9.39 3.92 -18.12
C ARG A 148 -9.80 2.45 -18.25
N TYR A 149 -9.04 1.57 -17.63
CA TYR A 149 -9.32 0.14 -17.60
C TYR A 149 -9.71 -0.24 -16.18
N ARG A 150 -10.74 -1.08 -16.04
CA ARG A 150 -11.05 -1.77 -14.79
C ARG A 150 -10.69 -3.25 -14.94
N LEU A 151 -10.37 -3.90 -13.83
CA LEU A 151 -10.30 -5.35 -13.78
C LEU A 151 -11.66 -5.92 -13.40
N GLU A 152 -12.00 -7.06 -14.00
CA GLU A 152 -13.17 -7.86 -13.67
C GLU A 152 -12.76 -9.32 -13.49
N ILE A 153 -13.45 -10.08 -12.65
CA ILE A 153 -13.11 -11.48 -12.38
C ILE A 153 -13.52 -12.33 -13.59
N HIS A 154 -12.59 -13.12 -14.15
CA HIS A 154 -12.89 -14.00 -15.27
C HIS A 154 -13.79 -15.17 -14.83
N GLN A 155 -14.86 -15.49 -15.56
CA GLN A 155 -15.79 -16.55 -15.15
C GLN A 155 -15.13 -17.93 -15.08
N LYS A 156 -14.31 -18.30 -16.08
CA LYS A 156 -13.50 -19.53 -16.04
C LYS A 156 -12.18 -19.26 -15.29
N GLN A 157 -12.06 -19.78 -14.08
CA GLN A 157 -10.84 -19.70 -13.28
C GLN A 157 -9.90 -20.85 -13.64
N GLN A 158 -8.95 -20.57 -14.54
CA GLN A 158 -7.91 -21.51 -14.98
C GLN A 158 -6.62 -20.75 -15.28
N PHE A 159 -5.49 -21.31 -14.88
CA PHE A 159 -4.16 -20.75 -15.15
C PHE A 159 -3.66 -21.17 -16.54
N ARG A 160 -3.11 -20.20 -17.29
CA ARG A 160 -2.51 -20.40 -18.61
C ARG A 160 -1.17 -19.68 -18.69
N ASP A 161 -0.19 -20.33 -19.31
CA ASP A 161 1.09 -19.72 -19.68
C ASP A 161 0.87 -18.83 -20.92
N SER A 162 0.34 -17.63 -20.69
CA SER A 162 -0.13 -16.69 -21.71
C SER A 162 -0.18 -15.27 -21.14
N ASP A 163 -0.50 -14.28 -21.97
CA ASP A 163 -0.68 -12.88 -21.56
C ASP A 163 -1.98 -12.61 -20.76
N ASP A 164 -2.61 -13.67 -20.27
CA ASP A 164 -3.72 -13.62 -19.33
C ASP A 164 -3.31 -12.93 -18.02
N LEU A 165 -4.25 -12.20 -17.42
CA LEU A 165 -4.01 -11.39 -16.22
C LEU A 165 -4.54 -12.11 -14.97
N TYR A 166 -3.77 -12.00 -13.89
CA TYR A 166 -4.06 -12.62 -12.60
C TYR A 166 -3.84 -11.60 -11.48
N ILE A 167 -4.60 -11.70 -10.40
CA ILE A 167 -4.40 -10.91 -9.17
C ILE A 167 -4.04 -11.82 -8.00
N TRP A 168 -3.26 -11.30 -7.06
CA TRP A 168 -3.01 -11.96 -5.79
C TRP A 168 -4.16 -11.69 -4.82
N LYS A 169 -4.73 -12.77 -4.25
CA LYS A 169 -5.62 -12.71 -3.08
C LYS A 169 -4.87 -13.11 -1.80
N TYR A 170 -3.79 -13.89 -1.94
CA TYR A 170 -2.88 -14.24 -0.86
C TYR A 170 -2.05 -13.01 -0.43
N ASN A 171 -2.29 -12.55 0.79
CA ASN A 171 -1.46 -11.57 1.48
C ASN A 171 -0.70 -12.29 2.62
N PRO A 172 0.57 -12.69 2.42
CA PRO A 172 1.34 -13.33 3.48
C PRO A 172 1.55 -12.34 4.64
N PRO A 173 1.26 -12.70 5.90
CA PRO A 173 1.47 -11.81 7.03
C PRO A 173 2.93 -11.36 7.09
N SER A 174 3.14 -10.05 7.12
CA SER A 174 4.49 -9.49 7.22
C SER A 174 5.11 -9.83 8.58
N THR A 175 6.43 -9.94 8.65
CA THR A 175 7.13 -10.10 9.94
C THR A 175 6.79 -8.96 10.90
N SER A 176 6.64 -7.74 10.38
CA SER A 176 6.18 -6.56 11.14
C SER A 176 4.80 -6.78 11.77
N THR A 177 3.86 -7.47 11.10
CA THR A 177 2.53 -7.78 11.65
C THR A 177 2.64 -8.65 12.90
N TYR A 178 3.52 -9.65 12.90
CA TYR A 178 3.78 -10.48 14.09
C TYR A 178 4.47 -9.69 15.21
N VAL A 179 5.43 -8.82 14.88
CA VAL A 179 6.11 -7.96 15.87
C VAL A 179 5.11 -6.99 16.53
N ILE A 180 4.24 -6.35 15.73
CA ILE A 180 3.19 -5.46 16.23
C ILE A 180 2.22 -6.24 17.14
N GLY A 181 1.76 -7.43 16.70
CA GLY A 181 0.89 -8.28 17.52
C GLY A 181 1.53 -8.68 18.85
N PHE A 182 2.81 -9.04 18.84
CA PHE A 182 3.57 -9.36 20.06
C PHE A 182 3.71 -8.16 21.00
N VAL A 183 4.03 -6.96 20.47
CA VAL A 183 4.11 -5.72 21.28
C VAL A 183 2.74 -5.36 21.87
N VAL A 184 1.65 -5.51 21.13
CA VAL A 184 0.28 -5.28 21.65
C VAL A 184 -0.06 -6.25 22.78
N VAL A 185 0.27 -7.54 22.63
CA VAL A 185 0.08 -8.54 23.70
C VAL A 185 0.92 -8.21 24.93
N LEU A 186 2.21 -7.85 24.77
CA LEU A 186 3.05 -7.43 25.89
C LEU A 186 2.51 -6.17 26.58
N GLY A 187 2.01 -5.19 25.83
CA GLY A 187 1.37 -3.98 26.37
C GLY A 187 0.13 -4.31 27.20
N ALA A 188 -0.73 -5.21 26.72
CA ALA A 188 -1.92 -5.65 27.45
C ALA A 188 -1.57 -6.43 28.74
N VAL A 189 -0.55 -7.29 28.70
CA VAL A 189 -0.03 -7.99 29.88
C VAL A 189 0.58 -7.02 30.88
N ALA A 190 1.39 -6.06 30.42
CA ALA A 190 1.97 -5.02 31.28
C ALA A 190 0.88 -4.18 31.95
N TRP A 191 -0.18 -3.82 31.22
CA TRP A 191 -1.32 -3.05 31.73
C TRP A 191 -2.13 -3.81 32.79
N THR A 192 -2.44 -5.10 32.56
CA THR A 192 -3.15 -5.92 33.56
C THR A 192 -2.30 -6.22 34.80
N LEU A 193 -0.97 -6.22 34.68
CA LEU A 193 -0.02 -6.36 35.79
C LEU A 193 0.25 -5.08 36.59
N GLN A 194 -0.43 -3.95 36.30
CA GLN A 194 -0.30 -2.70 37.06
C GLN A 194 -0.34 -2.87 38.60
N PRO A 195 -1.16 -3.77 39.21
CA PRO A 195 -1.16 -3.96 40.66
C PRO A 195 0.16 -4.50 41.23
N LEU A 196 0.95 -5.21 40.42
CA LEU A 196 2.22 -5.84 40.81
C LEU A 196 3.44 -4.93 40.61
N TRP A 197 3.26 -3.75 40.01
CA TRP A 197 4.37 -2.87 39.66
C TRP A 197 5.04 -2.22 40.90
N PRO A 198 6.38 -2.08 40.88
CA PRO A 198 7.10 -1.41 41.97
C PRO A 198 6.65 0.05 42.11
N ALA A 199 6.79 0.59 43.33
CA ALA A 199 6.26 1.91 43.68
C ALA A 199 6.71 3.01 42.71
N SER A 200 7.98 2.98 42.27
CA SER A 200 8.55 3.94 41.32
C SER A 200 7.80 4.01 40.00
N THR A 201 7.36 2.89 39.44
CA THR A 201 6.66 2.87 38.14
C THR A 201 5.20 3.35 38.28
N ARG A 202 4.55 3.08 39.43
CA ARG A 202 3.22 3.63 39.74
C ARG A 202 3.27 5.16 39.86
N VAL A 203 4.31 5.70 40.49
CA VAL A 203 4.57 7.14 40.57
C VAL A 203 4.86 7.73 39.17
N ALA A 204 5.67 7.05 38.35
CA ALA A 204 5.93 7.48 36.97
C ALA A 204 4.66 7.53 36.12
N MET A 205 3.78 6.53 36.20
CA MET A 205 2.48 6.51 35.51
C MET A 205 1.61 7.71 35.92
N TRP A 206 1.57 8.03 37.22
CA TRP A 206 0.83 9.19 37.72
C TRP A 206 1.37 10.52 37.19
N TYR A 207 2.70 10.70 37.13
CA TYR A 207 3.31 11.88 36.50
C TYR A 207 3.01 11.98 35.00
N VAL A 208 3.03 10.87 34.26
CA VAL A 208 2.66 10.84 32.82
C VAL A 208 1.18 11.22 32.64
N ALA A 209 0.28 10.69 33.48
CA ALA A 209 -1.13 11.04 33.46
C ALA A 209 -1.38 12.53 33.79
N MET A 210 -0.66 13.08 34.77
CA MET A 210 -0.73 14.51 35.11
C MET A 210 -0.13 15.41 34.02
N ALA A 211 0.96 15.00 33.37
CA ALA A 211 1.51 15.72 32.23
C ALA A 211 0.53 15.74 31.04
N ALA A 212 -0.08 14.59 30.72
CA ALA A 212 -1.10 14.50 29.67
C ALA A 212 -2.34 15.34 30.00
N ALA A 213 -2.84 15.27 31.23
CA ALA A 213 -3.96 16.09 31.70
C ALA A 213 -3.65 17.60 31.66
N CYS A 214 -2.40 18.00 31.98
CA CYS A 214 -1.95 19.38 31.87
C CYS A 214 -1.92 19.86 30.40
N VAL A 215 -1.38 19.05 29.48
CA VAL A 215 -1.38 19.36 28.03
C VAL A 215 -2.83 19.51 27.51
N ILE A 216 -3.72 18.58 27.86
CA ILE A 216 -5.14 18.66 27.49
C ILE A 216 -5.80 19.91 28.11
N GLY A 217 -5.51 20.23 29.37
CA GLY A 217 -6.00 21.43 30.04
C GLY A 217 -5.56 22.72 29.34
N VAL A 218 -4.30 22.82 28.94
CA VAL A 218 -3.78 23.96 28.16
C VAL A 218 -4.49 24.06 26.80
N LEU A 219 -4.69 22.95 26.09
CA LEU A 219 -5.44 22.94 24.82
C LEU A 219 -6.89 23.42 24.99
N LEU A 220 -7.58 22.99 26.06
CA LEU A 220 -8.94 23.44 26.37
C LEU A 220 -8.99 24.94 26.73
N VAL A 221 -8.03 25.44 27.51
CA VAL A 221 -7.93 26.87 27.83
C VAL A 221 -7.67 27.70 26.57
N LEU A 222 -6.80 27.24 25.66
CA LEU A 222 -6.57 27.88 24.36
C LEU A 222 -7.84 27.89 23.49
N LEU A 223 -8.62 26.81 23.51
CA LEU A 223 -9.89 26.73 22.78
C LEU A 223 -10.91 27.74 23.34
N VAL A 224 -11.09 27.82 24.66
CA VAL A 224 -11.97 28.81 25.31
C VAL A 224 -11.51 30.24 25.02
N LEU A 225 -10.20 30.50 25.11
CA LEU A 225 -9.62 31.81 24.81
C LEU A 225 -9.83 32.21 23.34
N ARG A 226 -9.71 31.28 22.39
CA ARG A 226 -10.04 31.52 20.97
C ARG A 226 -11.48 31.99 20.80
N TRP A 227 -12.44 31.30 21.42
CA TRP A 227 -13.86 31.68 21.37
C TRP A 227 -14.11 33.05 21.99
N PHE A 228 -13.49 33.35 23.13
CA PHE A 228 -13.64 34.64 23.81
C PHE A 228 -13.05 35.80 23.00
N LEU A 229 -11.85 35.63 22.44
CA LEU A 229 -11.19 36.64 21.60
C LEU A 229 -11.96 36.87 20.28
N PHE A 230 -12.46 35.81 19.64
CA PHE A 230 -13.34 35.93 18.48
C PHE A 230 -14.60 36.74 18.83
N GLY A 231 -15.25 36.41 19.95
CA GLY A 231 -16.43 37.13 20.43
C GLY A 231 -16.17 38.63 20.69
N ILE A 232 -15.08 38.97 21.38
CA ILE A 232 -14.70 40.37 21.64
C ILE A 232 -14.48 41.11 20.32
N VAL A 233 -13.69 40.56 19.39
CA VAL A 233 -13.37 41.25 18.12
C VAL A 233 -14.62 41.43 17.26
N VAL A 234 -15.49 40.43 17.16
CA VAL A 234 -16.74 40.52 16.41
C VAL A 234 -17.67 41.58 17.00
N VAL A 235 -17.83 41.64 18.33
CA VAL A 235 -18.64 42.66 19.00
C VAL A 235 -18.04 44.06 18.82
N ALA A 236 -16.74 44.23 19.08
CA ALA A 236 -16.05 45.52 18.98
C ALA A 236 -16.00 46.08 17.54
N THR A 237 -16.02 45.20 16.53
CA THR A 237 -16.00 45.61 15.11
C THR A 237 -17.36 45.58 14.42
N LEU A 238 -18.45 45.36 15.18
CA LEU A 238 -19.82 45.25 14.66
C LEU A 238 -19.94 44.21 13.52
N GLY A 239 -19.26 43.08 13.66
CA GLY A 239 -19.27 41.98 12.67
C GLY A 239 -18.39 42.18 11.43
N LYS A 240 -17.57 43.24 11.37
CA LYS A 240 -16.74 43.54 10.18
C LYS A 240 -15.42 42.78 10.13
N VAL A 241 -14.94 42.24 11.25
CA VAL A 241 -13.65 41.54 11.33
C VAL A 241 -13.82 40.22 12.08
N HIS A 242 -13.34 39.14 11.45
CA HIS A 242 -13.20 37.83 12.07
C HIS A 242 -11.73 37.61 12.45
N PHE A 243 -11.48 37.35 13.73
CA PHE A 243 -10.13 37.11 14.26
C PHE A 243 -10.06 35.71 14.84
N TRP A 244 -9.18 34.88 14.27
CA TRP A 244 -8.98 33.51 14.70
C TRP A 244 -7.59 33.31 15.26
N VAL A 245 -7.51 32.86 16.52
CA VAL A 245 -6.26 32.43 17.17
C VAL A 245 -6.04 30.95 16.86
N PHE A 246 -4.83 30.62 16.39
CA PHE A 246 -4.42 29.31 15.87
C PHE A 246 -5.43 28.69 14.89
N PRO A 247 -5.74 29.33 13.73
CA PRO A 247 -6.78 28.88 12.80
C PRO A 247 -6.81 27.36 12.60
N ASN A 248 -5.64 26.78 12.35
CA ASN A 248 -5.38 25.37 12.04
C ASN A 248 -5.56 24.37 13.20
N LEU A 249 -5.86 24.81 14.43
CA LEU A 249 -5.92 23.93 15.63
C LEU A 249 -7.00 22.83 15.54
N ASN A 250 -8.10 23.10 14.82
CA ASN A 250 -9.21 22.16 14.63
C ASN A 250 -9.19 21.47 13.26
N GLU A 251 -8.17 21.70 12.43
CA GLU A 251 -8.05 21.06 11.12
C GLU A 251 -7.26 19.75 11.22
N GLU A 252 -7.97 18.62 11.08
CA GLU A 252 -7.43 17.25 11.15
C GLU A 252 -6.33 16.93 10.12
N LYS A 253 -6.04 17.86 9.21
CA LYS A 253 -5.05 17.73 8.13
C LYS A 253 -3.62 18.07 8.55
N TYR A 254 -3.43 18.79 9.65
CA TYR A 254 -2.10 19.24 10.09
C TYR A 254 -1.58 18.41 11.27
N GLY A 255 -0.27 18.13 11.26
CA GLY A 255 0.39 17.52 12.40
C GLY A 255 0.50 18.49 13.58
N PHE A 256 0.62 17.97 14.80
CA PHE A 256 0.57 18.74 16.06
C PHE A 256 1.34 20.07 16.05
N VAL A 257 2.56 20.11 15.51
CA VAL A 257 3.39 21.34 15.47
C VAL A 257 2.90 22.37 14.45
N ASP A 258 2.30 21.90 13.36
CA ASP A 258 1.78 22.75 12.28
C ASP A 258 0.36 23.26 12.58
N SER A 259 -0.41 22.56 13.41
CA SER A 259 -1.69 23.04 13.98
C SER A 259 -1.55 24.35 14.76
N PHE A 260 -0.36 24.65 15.31
CA PHE A 260 -0.06 25.93 16.01
C PHE A 260 0.50 27.03 15.10
N LYS A 261 0.47 26.86 13.76
CA LYS A 261 0.97 27.86 12.80
C LYS A 261 -0.04 28.06 11.66
N PRO A 262 -0.37 29.31 11.28
CA PRO A 262 0.03 30.58 11.89
C PRO A 262 -0.60 30.79 13.27
N ILE A 263 -0.06 31.71 14.06
CA ILE A 263 -0.54 32.01 15.43
C ILE A 263 -1.90 32.70 15.41
N TYR A 264 -2.17 33.50 14.37
CA TYR A 264 -3.45 34.17 14.17
C TYR A 264 -3.75 34.37 12.69
N SER A 265 -5.03 34.54 12.35
CA SER A 265 -5.50 35.11 11.09
C SER A 265 -6.57 36.17 11.33
N ILE A 266 -6.63 37.15 10.41
CA ILE A 266 -7.60 38.24 10.42
C ILE A 266 -8.27 38.24 9.04
N GLU A 267 -9.58 38.10 9.02
CA GLU A 267 -10.41 38.16 7.81
C GLU A 267 -11.37 39.35 7.95
N ARG A 268 -11.50 40.16 6.90
CA ARG A 268 -12.36 41.36 6.90
C ARG A 268 -13.54 41.13 5.97
N SER A 269 -14.73 41.45 6.45
CA SER A 269 -16.01 41.20 5.76
C SER A 269 -16.28 42.23 4.64
N GLY A 270 -15.37 42.31 3.67
CA GLY A 270 -15.41 43.29 2.58
C GLY A 270 -14.21 43.28 1.63
N ASP A 271 -13.51 42.14 1.50
CA ASP A 271 -12.40 41.92 0.56
C ASP A 271 -12.73 40.74 -0.38
N SER A 272 -13.95 40.81 -0.95
CA SER A 272 -14.58 39.83 -1.87
C SER A 272 -15.24 40.58 -3.03
#